data_AF-A0A8H6YPK2-F1
#
_entry.id   AF-A0A8H6YPK2-F1
#
_cell.length_a   1.000
_cell.length_b   1.000
_cell.length_c   1.000
_cell.angle_alpha   90.00
_cell.angle_beta   90.00
_cell.angle_gamma   90.00
#
_symmetry.space_group_name_H-M   'P 1'
#
loop_
_entity.id
_entity.type
_entity.pdbx_description
1 polymer ?
#
loop_
_entity_poly.entity_id
_entity_poly.type
_entity_poly.pdbx_seq_one_letter_code
_entity_poly.pdbx_strand_id
1 'polypeptide(L)'
;MKALSSLPLDDVVDRVFNAHSRPIIKTVAFNLIGSALLSAMNFIKYQRTVGHATAEPTQIGLIAPENAHKLSRNALVVNTFQDVFSSRHKDRGSECSKLSPVESLCFTRAVYRIALFADVFPGRYTCFIDDDETEEEAEIHHFRAP
;
A
#
# COMPACT_ATOMS: atom_id res chain seq x y z
N MET A 1 41.96 -17.45 -0.62
CA MET A 1 40.56 -17.12 -0.94
C MET A 1 39.68 -18.15 -0.23
N LYS A 2 38.98 -17.77 0.86
CA LYS A 2 38.05 -18.68 1.57
C LYS A 2 36.85 -18.96 0.67
N ALA A 3 36.58 -20.23 0.41
CA ALA A 3 35.45 -20.65 -0.41
C ALA A 3 34.13 -20.24 0.26
N LEU A 4 33.28 -19.54 -0.51
CA LEU A 4 31.93 -19.11 -0.10
C LEU A 4 30.99 -20.28 0.23
N SER A 5 31.40 -21.53 -0.04
CA SER A 5 30.64 -22.75 0.23
C SER A 5 30.61 -23.19 1.70
N SER A 6 31.29 -22.48 2.62
CA SER A 6 31.42 -22.85 4.03
C SER A 6 30.74 -21.88 5.01
N LEU A 7 30.12 -20.81 4.50
CA LEU A 7 29.42 -19.82 5.33
C LEU A 7 27.94 -20.20 5.48
N PRO A 8 27.30 -19.87 6.62
CA PRO A 8 25.86 -19.96 6.77
C PRO A 8 25.16 -19.20 5.65
N LEU A 9 24.06 -19.73 5.13
CA LEU A 9 23.33 -19.13 4.00
C LEU A 9 22.96 -17.67 4.29
N ASP A 10 22.56 -17.38 5.54
CA ASP A 10 22.17 -16.04 5.98
C ASP A 10 23.32 -15.03 5.85
N ASP A 11 24.53 -15.41 6.25
CA ASP A 11 25.73 -14.55 6.13
C ASP A 11 26.11 -14.25 4.67
N VAL A 12 25.86 -15.20 3.78
CA VAL A 12 26.12 -15.03 2.34
C VAL A 12 25.09 -14.08 1.74
N VAL A 13 23.81 -14.27 2.07
CA VAL A 13 22.71 -13.41 1.64
C VAL A 13 22.92 -11.98 2.14
N ASP A 14 23.24 -11.81 3.42
CA ASP A 14 23.49 -10.50 4.01
C ASP A 14 24.68 -9.81 3.36
N ARG A 15 25.75 -10.55 3.05
CA ARG A 15 26.93 -9.97 2.38
C ARG A 15 26.62 -9.52 0.96
N VAL A 16 25.90 -10.34 0.19
CA VAL A 16 25.48 -9.98 -1.18
C VAL A 16 24.52 -8.81 -1.15
N PHE A 17 23.56 -8.81 -0.21
CA PHE A 17 22.63 -7.72 -0.01
C PHE A 17 23.36 -6.42 0.35
N ASN A 18 24.30 -6.45 1.29
CA ASN A 18 25.06 -5.26 1.67
C ASN A 18 25.94 -4.73 0.53
N ALA A 19 26.54 -5.61 -0.28
CA ALA A 19 27.32 -5.23 -1.46
C ALA A 19 26.47 -4.61 -2.58
N HIS A 20 25.20 -5.03 -2.71
CA HIS A 20 24.33 -4.69 -3.85
C HIS A 20 22.93 -4.20 -3.42
N SER A 21 22.83 -3.55 -2.26
CA SER A 21 21.53 -3.22 -1.64
C SER A 21 20.67 -2.33 -2.53
N ARG A 22 21.25 -1.29 -3.14
CA ARG A 22 20.54 -0.35 -4.01
C ARG A 22 19.88 -1.01 -5.23
N PRO A 23 20.61 -1.77 -6.08
CA PRO A 23 19.99 -2.44 -7.21
C PRO A 23 19.00 -3.54 -6.77
N ILE A 24 19.28 -4.27 -5.69
CA ILE A 24 18.36 -5.30 -5.16
C ILE A 24 17.04 -4.66 -4.72
N ILE A 25 17.11 -3.61 -3.91
CA ILE A 25 15.94 -2.85 -3.45
C ILE A 25 15.13 -2.31 -4.63
N LYS A 26 15.81 -1.76 -5.65
CA LYS A 26 15.15 -1.22 -6.83
C LYS A 26 14.40 -2.30 -7.61
N THR A 27 15.04 -3.45 -7.83
CA THR A 27 14.42 -4.59 -8.52
C THR A 27 13.25 -5.16 -7.73
N VAL A 28 13.40 -5.32 -6.41
CA VAL A 28 12.31 -5.79 -5.54
C VAL A 28 11.12 -4.81 -5.58
N ALA A 29 11.37 -3.52 -5.45
CA ALA A 29 10.32 -2.50 -5.53
C ALA A 29 9.61 -2.49 -6.88
N PHE A 30 10.35 -2.67 -7.98
CA PHE A 30 9.78 -2.79 -9.32
C PHE A 30 8.96 -4.08 -9.47
N ASN A 31 9.41 -5.21 -8.92
CA ASN A 31 8.67 -6.47 -8.99
C ASN A 31 7.36 -6.41 -8.19
N LEU A 32 7.36 -5.72 -7.05
CA LEU A 32 6.18 -5.59 -6.19
C LEU A 32 5.13 -4.63 -6.77
N ILE A 33 5.55 -3.51 -7.37
CA ILE A 33 4.65 -2.41 -7.75
C ILE A 33 4.49 -2.30 -9.28
N GLY A 34 5.41 -2.89 -10.03
CA GLY A 34 5.46 -2.80 -11.48
C GLY A 34 5.70 -1.39 -11.98
N SER A 35 5.09 -1.06 -13.12
CA SER A 35 5.20 0.26 -13.75
C SER A 35 4.47 1.38 -12.99
N ALA A 36 3.75 1.07 -11.91
CA ALA A 36 3.18 2.06 -11.00
C ALA A 36 4.19 2.61 -9.97
N LEU A 37 5.45 2.13 -9.98
CA LEU A 37 6.49 2.50 -9.02
C LEU A 37 6.69 4.01 -8.88
N LEU A 38 6.60 4.75 -9.99
CA LEU A 38 6.66 6.21 -9.98
C LEU A 38 5.54 6.85 -9.14
N SER A 39 4.32 6.35 -9.27
CA SER A 39 3.16 6.86 -8.54
C SER A 39 3.30 6.58 -7.03
N ALA A 40 3.75 5.37 -6.69
CA ALA A 40 4.01 4.97 -5.31
C ALA A 40 5.15 5.78 -4.66
N MET A 41 6.22 6.06 -5.42
CA MET A 41 7.34 6.89 -4.96
C MET A 41 6.93 8.34 -4.70
N ASN A 42 6.13 8.93 -5.59
CA ASN A 42 5.64 10.30 -5.41
C ASN A 42 4.75 10.40 -4.17
N PHE A 43 3.92 9.39 -3.91
CA PHE A 43 3.10 9.31 -2.69
C PHE A 43 3.96 9.34 -1.41
N ILE A 44 4.99 8.48 -1.33
CA ILE A 44 5.87 8.43 -0.14
C ILE A 44 6.65 9.73 0.05
N LYS A 45 7.10 10.35 -1.05
CA LYS A 45 7.78 11.65 -0.97
C LYS A 45 6.85 12.71 -0.41
N TYR A 46 5.62 12.78 -0.91
CA TYR A 46 4.62 13.73 -0.42
C TYR A 46 4.37 13.58 1.08
N GLN A 47 4.22 12.34 1.56
CA GLN A 47 4.09 12.04 2.99
C GLN A 47 5.29 12.49 3.82
N ARG A 48 6.51 12.45 3.27
CA ARG A 48 7.72 12.91 3.96
C ARG A 48 7.82 14.44 4.00
N THR A 49 7.42 15.12 2.93
CA THR A 49 7.63 16.58 2.77
C THR A 49 6.52 17.44 3.36
N VAL A 50 5.45 16.84 3.90
CA VAL A 50 4.32 17.50 4.59
C VAL A 50 3.94 18.84 3.95
N GLY A 51 3.18 18.79 2.85
CA GLY A 51 2.43 19.95 2.37
C GLY A 51 3.15 20.98 1.47
N HIS A 52 4.48 20.92 1.27
CA HIS A 52 5.11 21.80 0.28
C HIS A 52 5.05 21.20 -1.13
N ALA A 53 4.16 21.76 -1.97
CA ALA A 53 3.84 21.38 -3.34
C ALA A 53 4.95 21.65 -4.38
N THR A 54 6.18 21.21 -4.11
CA THR A 54 7.29 21.19 -5.07
C THR A 54 7.86 19.78 -5.18
N ALA A 55 6.98 18.81 -5.45
CA ALA A 55 7.40 17.46 -5.81
C ALA A 55 7.82 17.45 -7.29
N GLU A 56 9.07 17.84 -7.56
CA GLU A 56 9.71 17.57 -8.85
C GLU A 56 9.54 16.10 -9.23
N PRO A 57 9.19 15.78 -10.50
CA PRO A 57 8.96 14.40 -10.92
C PRO A 57 10.20 13.55 -10.66
N THR A 58 10.02 12.52 -9.84
CA THR A 58 11.12 11.66 -9.39
C THR A 58 11.74 10.91 -10.55
N GLN A 59 13.03 11.17 -10.84
CA GLN A 59 13.84 10.19 -11.56
C GLN A 59 13.93 8.91 -10.71
N ILE A 60 13.64 7.75 -11.33
CA ILE A 60 13.59 6.39 -10.73
C ILE A 60 14.95 5.94 -10.14
N GLY A 61 15.96 6.82 -10.12
CA GLY A 61 17.36 6.50 -9.89
C GLY A 61 17.72 6.02 -8.49
N LEU A 62 17.06 6.53 -7.44
CA LEU A 62 17.45 6.25 -6.05
C LEU A 62 16.20 6.02 -5.17
N ILE A 63 15.81 4.76 -5.03
CA ILE A 63 14.90 4.34 -3.95
C ILE A 63 15.76 4.22 -2.70
N ALA A 64 15.59 5.18 -1.79
CA ALA A 64 16.25 5.11 -0.49
C ALA A 64 15.69 3.90 0.30
N PRO A 65 16.51 3.17 1.09
CA PRO A 65 16.08 1.96 1.79
C PRO A 65 14.85 2.15 2.68
N GLU A 66 14.70 3.32 3.29
CA GLU A 66 13.55 3.70 4.10
C GLU A 66 12.26 3.85 3.27
N ASN A 67 12.37 4.20 1.98
CA ASN A 67 11.23 4.23 1.06
C ASN A 67 10.84 2.82 0.66
N ALA A 68 11.79 1.89 0.53
CA ALA A 68 11.53 0.52 0.11
C ALA A 68 10.57 -0.22 1.05
N HIS A 69 10.74 -0.03 2.36
CA HIS A 69 9.86 -0.60 3.37
C HIS A 69 8.43 -0.04 3.26
N LYS A 70 8.30 1.28 3.12
CA LYS A 70 7.00 1.94 2.91
C LYS A 70 6.34 1.49 1.61
N LEU A 71 7.10 1.37 0.52
CA LEU A 71 6.63 0.87 -0.77
C LEU A 71 6.10 -0.56 -0.64
N SER A 72 6.83 -1.43 0.04
CA SER A 72 6.43 -2.83 0.24
C SER A 72 5.14 -2.93 1.06
N ARG A 73 5.02 -2.15 2.13
CA ARG A 73 3.80 -2.10 2.94
C ARG A 73 2.61 -1.57 2.15
N ASN A 74 2.80 -0.50 1.37
CA ASN A 74 1.73 0.05 0.55
C ASN A 74 1.31 -0.91 -0.56
N ALA A 75 2.26 -1.63 -1.17
CA ALA A 75 1.95 -2.66 -2.17
C ALA A 75 1.05 -3.76 -1.60
N LEU A 76 1.27 -4.18 -0.35
CA LEU A 76 0.40 -5.15 0.32
C LEU A 76 -1.04 -4.62 0.43
N VAL A 77 -1.21 -3.38 0.90
CA VAL A 77 -2.54 -2.75 1.05
C VAL A 77 -3.23 -2.62 -0.31
N VAL A 78 -2.51 -2.19 -1.35
CA VAL A 78 -3.05 -2.07 -2.70
C VAL A 78 -3.49 -3.42 -3.24
N ASN A 79 -2.69 -4.49 -3.02
CA ASN A 79 -3.05 -5.84 -3.43
C ASN A 79 -4.35 -6.30 -2.72
N THR A 80 -4.48 -6.06 -1.42
CA THR A 80 -5.72 -6.36 -0.69
C THR A 80 -6.93 -5.63 -1.27
N PHE A 81 -6.80 -4.33 -1.61
CA PHE A 81 -7.87 -3.61 -2.29
C PHE A 81 -8.19 -4.19 -3.67
N GLN A 82 -7.17 -4.66 -4.38
CA GLN A 82 -7.34 -5.27 -5.68
C GLN A 82 -8.07 -6.61 -5.60
N ASP A 83 -7.78 -7.43 -4.59
CA ASP A 83 -8.46 -8.69 -4.32
C ASP A 83 -9.94 -8.46 -4.01
N VAL A 84 -10.24 -7.49 -3.13
CA VAL A 84 -11.64 -7.10 -2.82
C VAL A 84 -12.36 -6.55 -4.05
N PHE A 85 -11.70 -5.68 -4.84
CA PHE A 85 -12.28 -5.14 -6.06
C PHE A 85 -12.58 -6.23 -7.07
N SER A 86 -11.65 -7.16 -7.28
CA SER A 86 -11.81 -8.31 -8.17
C SER A 86 -12.93 -9.22 -7.69
N SER A 87 -13.01 -9.52 -6.40
CA SER A 87 -14.08 -10.33 -5.82
C SER A 87 -15.46 -9.72 -6.10
N ARG A 88 -15.59 -8.39 -5.98
CA ARG A 88 -16.87 -7.71 -6.18
C ARG A 88 -17.27 -7.53 -7.65
N HIS A 89 -16.32 -7.30 -8.55
CA HIS A 89 -16.61 -6.81 -9.90
C HIS A 89 -16.13 -7.73 -11.04
N LYS A 90 -15.37 -8.78 -10.74
CA LYS A 90 -14.83 -9.71 -11.74
C LYS A 90 -15.23 -11.14 -11.43
N ASP A 91 -14.77 -11.66 -10.31
CA ASP A 91 -15.00 -13.05 -9.93
C ASP A 91 -15.12 -13.18 -8.41
N ARG A 92 -16.36 -13.41 -7.97
CA ARG A 92 -16.73 -13.50 -6.56
C ARG A 92 -16.18 -14.74 -5.86
N GLY A 93 -15.86 -15.80 -6.61
CA GLY A 93 -15.38 -17.07 -6.05
C GLY A 93 -13.87 -17.10 -5.78
N SER A 94 -13.12 -16.11 -6.26
CA SER A 94 -11.66 -16.08 -6.15
C SER A 94 -11.19 -15.30 -4.94
N GLU A 95 -10.29 -15.89 -4.16
CA GLU A 95 -9.61 -15.25 -3.02
C GLU A 95 -8.52 -14.26 -3.45
N CYS A 96 -8.07 -14.34 -4.70
CA CYS A 96 -7.06 -13.45 -5.27
C CYS A 96 -7.58 -12.74 -6.51
N SER A 97 -7.01 -11.56 -6.77
CA SER A 97 -7.30 -10.73 -7.92
C SER A 97 -7.17 -11.48 -9.24
N LYS A 98 -8.22 -11.39 -10.06
CA LYS A 98 -8.30 -11.89 -11.44
C LYS A 98 -8.23 -10.75 -12.45
N LEU A 99 -7.73 -9.58 -12.03
CA LEU A 99 -7.49 -8.49 -12.96
C LEU A 99 -6.37 -8.88 -13.95
N SER A 100 -6.58 -8.53 -15.21
CA SER A 100 -5.50 -8.62 -16.20
C SER A 100 -4.35 -7.69 -15.81
N PRO A 101 -3.12 -7.90 -16.34
CA PRO A 101 -1.98 -7.04 -16.02
C PRO A 101 -2.23 -5.54 -16.27
N VAL A 102 -2.98 -5.21 -17.33
CA VAL A 102 -3.34 -3.81 -17.66
C VAL A 102 -4.34 -3.23 -16.65
N GLU A 103 -5.35 -4.00 -16.26
CA GLU A 103 -6.34 -3.59 -15.25
C GLU A 103 -5.69 -3.42 -13.89
N SER A 104 -4.85 -4.37 -13.48
CA SER A 104 -4.05 -4.34 -12.25
C SER A 104 -3.21 -3.05 -12.17
N LEU A 105 -2.54 -2.71 -13.27
CA LEU A 105 -1.75 -1.48 -13.37
C LEU A 105 -2.61 -0.22 -13.25
N CYS A 106 -3.72 -0.14 -13.97
CA CYS A 106 -4.64 0.99 -13.92
C CYS A 106 -5.22 1.16 -12.51
N PHE A 107 -5.62 0.06 -11.87
CA PHE A 107 -6.12 0.04 -10.50
C PHE A 107 -5.07 0.54 -9.51
N THR A 108 -3.86 -0.03 -9.57
CA THR A 108 -2.74 0.36 -8.71
C THR A 108 -2.44 1.85 -8.84
N ARG A 109 -2.39 2.38 -10.06
CA ARG A 109 -2.21 3.81 -10.32
C ARG A 109 -3.34 4.66 -9.74
N ALA A 110 -4.60 4.21 -9.87
CA ALA A 110 -5.75 4.91 -9.33
C ALA A 110 -5.71 4.97 -7.80
N VAL A 111 -5.41 3.85 -7.12
CA VAL A 111 -5.30 3.81 -5.66
C VAL A 111 -4.22 4.75 -5.15
N TYR A 112 -3.02 4.75 -5.75
CA TYR A 112 -1.96 5.67 -5.34
C TYR A 112 -2.32 7.14 -5.59
N ARG A 113 -3.07 7.45 -6.66
CA ARG A 113 -3.57 8.81 -6.91
C ARG A 113 -4.61 9.23 -5.88
N ILE A 114 -5.54 8.35 -5.52
CA ILE A 114 -6.56 8.61 -4.50
C ILE A 114 -5.89 8.80 -3.14
N ALA A 115 -4.95 7.92 -2.76
CA ALA A 115 -4.20 8.04 -1.52
C ALA A 115 -3.43 9.37 -1.45
N LEU A 116 -2.75 9.75 -2.55
CA LEU A 116 -2.09 11.05 -2.64
C LEU A 116 -3.08 12.20 -2.51
N PHE A 117 -4.24 12.12 -3.16
CA PHE A 117 -5.27 13.14 -3.05
C PHE A 117 -5.79 13.29 -1.62
N ALA A 118 -6.06 12.17 -0.93
CA ALA A 118 -6.50 12.16 0.46
C ALA A 118 -5.46 12.79 1.41
N ASP A 119 -4.17 12.52 1.17
CA ASP A 119 -3.08 13.14 1.93
C ASP A 119 -2.91 14.64 1.63
N VAL A 120 -3.18 15.09 0.40
CA VAL A 120 -3.11 16.51 0.01
C VAL A 120 -4.28 17.32 0.55
N PHE A 121 -5.46 16.71 0.66
CA PHE A 121 -6.68 17.35 1.13
C PHE A 121 -7.23 16.67 2.40
N PRO A 122 -6.48 16.70 3.52
CA PRO A 122 -6.93 16.14 4.78
C PRO A 122 -8.02 17.04 5.37
N GLY A 123 -9.29 16.67 5.19
CA GLY A 123 -10.39 17.30 5.95
C GLY A 123 -11.59 17.83 5.18
N ARG A 124 -12.21 17.00 4.32
CA ARG A 124 -13.63 17.17 3.93
C ARG A 124 -14.46 15.87 3.90
N TYR A 125 -13.89 14.73 4.30
CA TYR A 125 -14.53 13.42 4.20
C TYR A 125 -14.86 12.77 5.54
N THR A 126 -14.45 13.35 6.67
CA THR A 126 -14.79 12.84 8.01
C THR A 126 -16.21 13.18 8.44
N CYS A 127 -16.95 13.98 7.67
CA CYS A 127 -18.32 14.40 7.97
C CYS A 127 -19.42 13.47 7.41
N PHE A 128 -19.06 12.31 6.86
CA PHE A 128 -20.02 11.31 6.35
C PHE A 128 -20.13 10.08 7.26
N ILE A 129 -19.48 10.10 8.43
CA ILE A 129 -19.58 9.05 9.44
C ILE A 129 -20.19 9.69 10.68
N ASP A 130 -21.44 10.16 10.57
CA ASP A 130 -22.30 10.44 11.72
C ASP A 130 -23.74 10.09 11.31
N ASP A 131 -24.40 9.35 12.19
CA ASP A 131 -25.85 9.02 12.28
C ASP A 131 -26.43 7.95 11.34
N ASP A 132 -26.11 6.67 11.59
CA ASP A 132 -27.03 5.57 11.27
C ASP A 132 -26.86 4.36 12.23
N GLU A 133 -26.82 4.61 13.55
CA GLU A 133 -27.01 3.55 14.56
C GLU A 133 -27.76 4.11 15.77
N THR A 134 -29.08 3.87 15.87
CA THR A 134 -29.75 3.15 16.98
C THR A 134 -31.28 3.33 16.94
N GLU A 135 -31.98 2.47 16.21
CA GLU A 135 -33.35 2.05 16.56
C GLU A 135 -33.25 0.65 17.20
N GLU A 136 -33.05 0.59 18.53
CA GLU A 136 -33.24 -0.66 19.30
C GLU A 136 -33.90 -0.33 20.66
N GLU A 137 -35.21 -0.61 20.69
CA GLU A 137 -36.03 -1.14 21.79
C GLU A 137 -35.64 -0.78 23.26
N ALA A 138 -36.36 0.19 23.84
CA ALA A 138 -36.47 0.32 25.30
C ALA A 138 -37.75 -0.39 25.81
N GLU A 139 -37.71 -1.73 25.86
CA GLU A 139 -38.64 -2.52 26.65
C GLU A 139 -38.11 -2.61 28.09
N ILE A 140 -38.51 -1.68 28.97
CA ILE A 140 -38.31 -1.83 30.42
C ILE A 140 -39.67 -2.01 31.10
N HIS A 141 -39.98 -3.28 31.28
CA HIS A 141 -40.95 -3.84 32.19
C HIS A 141 -40.63 -3.39 33.64
N HIS A 142 -41.46 -2.56 34.28
CA HIS A 142 -41.79 -2.64 35.72
C HIS A 142 -42.71 -1.49 36.16
N PHE A 143 -44.02 -1.73 36.15
CA PHE A 143 -44.92 -1.18 37.18
C PHE A 143 -45.97 -2.23 37.52
N ARG A 144 -45.73 -2.95 38.63
CA ARG A 144 -46.76 -3.70 39.34
C ARG A 144 -47.23 -2.82 40.49
N ALA A 145 -48.52 -2.49 40.45
CA ALA A 145 -49.25 -1.83 41.52
C ALA A 145 -49.27 -2.67 42.81
N PRO A 146 -49.59 -2.04 43.93
CA PRO A 146 -50.92 -2.26 44.51
C PRO A 146 -51.78 -1.00 44.60
#